data_AF-A0A2A4ED78-F1
#
_entry.id   AF-A0A2A4ED78-F1
#
_cell.length_a   1.000
_cell.length_b   1.000
_cell.length_c   1.000
_cell.angle_alpha   90.00
_cell.angle_beta   90.00
_cell.angle_gamma   90.00
#
_symmetry.space_group_name_H-M   'P 1'
#
loop_
_entity.id
_entity.type
_entity.pdbx_description
1 polymer ?
#
loop_
_entity_poly.entity_id
_entity_poly.type
_entity_poly.pdbx_seq_one_letter_code
_entity_poly.pdbx_strand_id
1 'polypeptide(L)'
;MNLQELRREDHLRAAQIAAGVALDDSAMATQALLEACQDSHPAAVPNVIFALAHNLDQTLRAVIGPDATIGLLRRTLAQLVAAEEAGA
;
A
#
# COMPACT_ATOMS: atom_id res chain seq x y z
N MET A 1 -8.74 -23.67 -10.48
CA MET A 1 -9.71 -22.59 -10.22
C MET A 1 -10.53 -22.36 -11.48
N ASN A 2 -11.86 -22.34 -11.38
CA ASN A 2 -12.74 -22.12 -12.53
C ASN A 2 -13.05 -20.62 -12.75
N LEU A 3 -13.61 -20.25 -13.91
CA LEU A 3 -13.92 -18.86 -14.27
C LEU A 3 -14.95 -18.17 -13.35
N GLN A 4 -15.78 -18.93 -12.62
CA GLN A 4 -16.71 -18.35 -11.64
C GLN A 4 -16.00 -18.04 -10.31
N GLU A 5 -15.06 -18.90 -9.90
CA GLU A 5 -14.24 -18.69 -8.70
C GLU A 5 -13.33 -17.48 -8.86
N LEU A 6 -12.66 -17.35 -10.01
CA LEU A 6 -11.78 -16.20 -10.32
C LEU A 6 -12.57 -14.88 -10.28
N ARG A 7 -13.74 -14.83 -10.93
CA ARG A 7 -14.61 -13.64 -10.90
C ARG A 7 -15.12 -13.33 -9.50
N ARG A 8 -15.46 -14.35 -8.71
CA ARG A 8 -15.90 -14.13 -7.32
C ARG A 8 -14.79 -13.49 -6.49
N GLU A 9 -13.54 -13.92 -6.69
CA GLU A 9 -12.38 -13.39 -5.99
C GLU A 9 -12.06 -11.95 -6.40
N ASP A 10 -12.09 -11.64 -7.70
CA ASP A 10 -11.93 -10.26 -8.20
C ASP A 10 -13.00 -9.32 -7.66
N HIS A 11 -14.26 -9.76 -7.62
CA HIS A 11 -15.36 -8.98 -7.05
C HIS A 11 -15.19 -8.75 -5.54
N LEU A 12 -14.73 -9.77 -4.80
CA LEU A 12 -14.45 -9.65 -3.37
C LEU A 12 -13.34 -8.61 -3.12
N ARG A 13 -12.25 -8.67 -3.88
CA ARG A 13 -11.13 -7.73 -3.75
C ARG A 13 -11.54 -6.30 -4.14
N ALA A 14 -12.31 -6.14 -5.20
CA ALA A 14 -12.88 -4.84 -5.57
C ALA A 14 -13.78 -4.26 -4.46
N ALA A 15 -14.59 -5.10 -3.81
CA ALA A 15 -15.40 -4.70 -2.67
C ALA A 15 -14.56 -4.33 -1.44
N GLN A 16 -13.46 -5.04 -1.17
CA GLN A 16 -12.52 -4.71 -0.10
C GLN A 16 -11.81 -3.38 -0.35
N ILE A 17 -11.38 -3.11 -1.58
CA ILE A 17 -10.81 -1.80 -1.95
C ILE A 17 -11.86 -0.70 -1.71
N ALA A 18 -13.08 -0.87 -2.21
CA ALA A 18 -14.14 0.10 -2.05
C ALA A 18 -14.50 0.36 -0.57
N ALA A 19 -14.56 -0.71 0.23
CA ALA A 19 -14.81 -0.60 1.67
C ALA A 19 -13.67 0.10 2.42
N GLY A 20 -12.40 -0.21 2.10
CA GLY A 20 -11.25 0.46 2.71
C GLY A 20 -11.24 1.95 2.39
N VAL A 21 -11.55 2.34 1.15
CA VAL A 21 -11.71 3.75 0.76
C VAL A 21 -12.88 4.41 1.49
N ALA A 22 -14.04 3.74 1.59
CA ALA A 22 -15.22 4.31 2.24
C ALA A 22 -15.07 4.47 3.76
N LEU A 23 -14.18 3.71 4.38
CA LEU A 23 -13.92 3.71 5.82
C LEU A 23 -12.64 4.48 6.20
N ASP A 24 -12.01 5.19 5.25
CA ASP A 24 -10.70 5.83 5.41
C ASP A 24 -9.58 4.88 5.87
N ASP A 25 -9.77 3.57 5.71
CA ASP A 25 -8.78 2.53 5.98
C ASP A 25 -7.90 2.32 4.74
N SER A 26 -6.95 3.25 4.59
CA SER A 26 -5.98 3.24 3.49
C SER A 26 -5.07 2.01 3.52
N ALA A 27 -4.87 1.39 4.68
CA ALA A 27 -4.06 0.18 4.81
C ALA A 27 -4.79 -1.02 4.21
N MET A 28 -6.06 -1.22 4.57
CA MET A 28 -6.90 -2.28 4.02
C MET A 28 -7.05 -2.14 2.49
N ALA A 29 -7.35 -0.94 2.00
CA ALA A 29 -7.51 -0.70 0.56
C ALA A 29 -6.21 -1.00 -0.22
N THR A 30 -5.07 -0.56 0.33
CA THR A 30 -3.75 -0.78 -0.30
C THR A 30 -3.37 -2.25 -0.31
N GLN A 31 -3.62 -2.97 0.78
CA GLN A 31 -3.34 -4.41 0.87
C GLN A 31 -4.17 -5.18 -0.16
N ALA A 32 -5.48 -4.96 -0.22
CA ALA A 32 -6.36 -5.63 -1.18
C ALA A 32 -5.95 -5.36 -2.64
N LEU A 33 -5.49 -4.13 -2.94
CA LEU A 33 -4.97 -3.77 -4.25
C LEU A 33 -3.67 -4.53 -4.59
N LEU A 34 -2.75 -4.63 -3.64
CA LEU A 34 -1.48 -5.34 -3.83
C LEU A 34 -1.69 -6.84 -4.02
N GLU A 35 -2.58 -7.46 -3.24
CA GLU A 35 -2.95 -8.85 -3.39
C GLU A 35 -3.59 -9.12 -4.77
N ALA A 36 -4.53 -8.27 -5.20
CA ALA A 36 -5.12 -8.35 -6.54
C ALA A 36 -4.07 -8.24 -7.65
N CYS A 37 -3.10 -7.32 -7.49
CA CYS A 37 -2.03 -7.11 -8.45
C CYS A 37 -1.06 -8.30 -8.47
N GLN A 38 -0.71 -8.86 -7.32
CA GLN A 38 0.21 -10.00 -7.22
C GLN A 38 -0.35 -11.23 -7.95
N ASP A 39 -1.64 -11.47 -7.84
CA ASP A 39 -2.28 -12.64 -8.44
C ASP A 39 -2.52 -12.48 -9.95
N SER A 40 -2.93 -11.29 -10.39
CA SER A 40 -3.28 -11.05 -11.79
C SER A 40 -2.10 -10.59 -12.65
N HIS A 41 -1.22 -9.76 -12.08
CA HIS A 41 -0.13 -9.08 -12.76
C HIS A 41 1.11 -8.93 -11.85
N PRO A 42 1.77 -10.02 -11.43
CA PRO A 42 2.86 -9.99 -10.45
C PRO A 42 4.02 -9.08 -10.89
N ALA A 43 4.29 -9.00 -12.20
CA ALA A 43 5.31 -8.10 -12.75
C ALA A 43 4.99 -6.60 -12.57
N ALA A 44 3.73 -6.25 -12.31
CA ALA A 44 3.29 -4.87 -12.09
C ALA A 44 3.32 -4.46 -10.60
N VAL A 45 3.50 -5.40 -9.67
CA VAL A 45 3.54 -5.12 -8.22
C VAL A 45 4.58 -4.05 -7.86
N PRO A 46 5.84 -4.10 -8.38
CA PRO A 46 6.80 -3.03 -8.12
C PRO A 46 6.31 -1.65 -8.57
N ASN A 47 5.58 -1.58 -9.69
CA ASN A 47 5.04 -0.33 -10.21
C ASN A 47 3.92 0.22 -9.32
N VAL A 48 3.06 -0.66 -8.80
CA VAL A 48 1.99 -0.28 -7.85
C VAL A 48 2.61 0.25 -6.55
N ILE A 49 3.60 -0.45 -6.00
CA ILE A 49 4.33 -0.01 -4.80
C ILE A 49 4.97 1.36 -5.05
N PHE A 50 5.63 1.55 -6.19
CA PHE A 50 6.27 2.83 -6.53
C PHE A 50 5.24 3.96 -6.64
N ALA A 51 4.10 3.72 -7.30
CA ALA A 51 3.03 4.71 -7.43
C ALA A 51 2.46 5.13 -6.07
N LEU A 52 2.24 4.17 -5.16
CA LEU A 52 1.77 4.43 -3.80
C LEU A 52 2.79 5.24 -3.00
N ALA A 53 4.07 4.84 -3.03
CA ALA A 53 5.14 5.54 -2.35
C ALA A 53 5.31 6.97 -2.88
N HIS A 54 5.21 7.16 -4.20
CA HIS A 54 5.29 8.48 -4.82
C HIS A 54 4.14 9.39 -4.41
N ASN A 55 2.90 8.88 -4.43
CA ASN A 55 1.73 9.64 -4.00
C ASN A 55 1.82 10.01 -2.51
N LEU A 56 2.32 9.12 -1.66
CA LEU A 56 2.53 9.39 -0.25
C LEU A 56 3.58 10.50 -0.03
N ASP A 57 4.73 10.43 -0.70
CA ASP A 57 5.76 11.47 -0.62
C ASP A 57 5.22 12.83 -1.11
N GLN A 58 4.50 12.87 -2.23
CA GLN A 58 3.86 14.10 -2.71
C GLN A 58 2.85 14.67 -1.69
N THR A 59 2.01 13.81 -1.12
CA THR A 59 1.01 14.21 -0.13
C THR A 59 1.68 14.77 1.11
N LEU A 60 2.70 14.10 1.64
CA LEU A 60 3.46 14.57 2.80
C LEU A 60 4.13 15.91 2.51
N ARG A 61 4.79 16.07 1.35
CA ARG A 61 5.41 17.34 0.96
C ARG A 61 4.40 18.47 0.88
N ALA A 62 3.19 18.20 0.39
CA ALA A 62 2.13 19.20 0.30
C ALA A 62 1.56 19.58 1.68
N VAL A 63 1.44 18.62 2.60
CA VAL A 63 0.78 18.83 3.90
C VAL A 63 1.75 19.39 4.96
N ILE A 64 2.96 18.84 5.06
CA ILE A 64 3.92 19.20 6.11
C ILE A 64 5.19 19.89 5.60
N GLY A 65 5.34 20.03 4.28
CA GLY A 65 6.51 20.63 3.64
C GLY A 65 7.65 19.64 3.39
N PRO A 66 8.61 19.99 2.51
CA PRO A 66 9.66 19.07 2.05
C PRO A 66 10.63 18.65 3.15
N ASP A 67 11.07 19.58 4.01
CA ASP A 67 12.06 19.29 5.06
C ASP A 67 11.47 18.40 6.17
N ALA A 68 10.23 18.68 6.58
CA ALA A 68 9.53 17.86 7.57
C ALA A 68 9.24 16.45 7.04
N THR A 69 8.94 16.33 5.74
CA THR A 69 8.76 15.03 5.06
C THR A 69 10.04 14.20 5.11
N ILE A 70 11.18 14.77 4.73
CA ILE A 70 12.49 14.08 4.80
C ILE A 70 12.80 13.67 6.24
N GLY A 71 12.56 14.56 7.21
CA GLY A 71 12.75 14.27 8.62
C GLY A 71 11.86 13.13 9.13
N LEU A 72 10.59 13.10 8.71
CA LEU A 72 9.65 12.03 9.05
C LEU A 72 10.10 10.69 8.48
N LEU A 73 10.36 10.61 7.17
CA LEU A 73 10.78 9.38 6.49
C LEU A 73 12.05 8.78 7.10
N ARG A 74 13.06 9.62 7.42
CA ARG A 74 14.30 9.17 8.07
C ARG A 74 14.05 8.58 9.47
N ARG A 75 13.19 9.21 10.28
CA ARG A 75 12.84 8.69 11.61
C ARG A 75 12.07 7.38 11.52
N THR A 76 11.10 7.29 10.62
CA THR A 76 10.35 6.05 10.39
C THR A 76 11.27 4.92 9.95
N LEU A 77 12.21 5.18 9.03
CA LEU A 77 13.20 4.18 8.62
C LEU A 77 14.06 3.71 9.80
N ALA A 78 14.57 4.63 10.62
CA ALA A 78 15.35 4.27 11.80
C ALA A 78 14.57 3.43 12.81
N GLN A 79 13.27 3.72 13.00
CA GLN A 79 12.39 2.93 13.87
C GLN A 79 12.15 1.52 13.33
N LEU A 80 11.99 1.37 12.02
CA LEU A 80 11.81 0.06 11.37
C LEU A 80 13.07 -0.80 11.50
N VAL A 81 14.25 -0.24 11.24
CA VAL A 81 15.52 -0.95 11.42
C VAL A 81 15.70 -1.38 12.88
N ALA A 82 15.45 -0.49 13.83
CA ALA A 82 15.55 -0.82 15.25
C ALA A 82 14.56 -1.91 15.69
N ALA A 83 13.36 -1.95 15.11
CA ALA A 83 12.37 -2.98 15.39
C ALA A 83 12.79 -4.35 14.82
N GLU A 84 13.41 -4.38 13.64
CA GLU A 84 13.99 -5.61 13.06
C GLU A 84 15.15 -6.14 13.90
N GLU A 85 16.05 -5.26 14.35
CA GLU A 85 17.20 -5.63 15.20
C GLU A 85 16.78 -6.11 16.60
N ALA A 86 15.67 -5.63 17.14
CA ALA A 86 15.14 -6.06 18.45
C ALA A 86 14.36 -7.38 18.40
N GLY A 87 13.94 -7.81 17.20
CA GLY A 87 13.20 -9.05 16.97
C GLY A 87 14.03 -10.22 16.44
N ALA A 88 15.32 -9.99 16.15
CA ALA A 88 16.30 -10.98 15.68
C ALA A 88 17.19 -11.50 16.82
#